data_AF-A0A6B3HEQ4-F1
#
_entry.id   AF-A0A6B3HEQ4-F1
#
_cell.length_a   1.000
_cell.length_b   1.000
_cell.length_c   1.000
_cell.angle_alpha   90.00
_cell.angle_beta   90.00
_cell.angle_gamma   90.00
#
_symmetry.space_group_name_H-M   'P 1'
#
loop_
_entity.id
_entity.type
_entity.pdbx_description
1 polymer ?
#
loop_
_entity_poly.entity_id
_entity_poly.type
_entity_poly.pdbx_seq_one_letter_code
_entity_poly.pdbx_strand_id
1 'polypeptide(L)'
;ATAVTRFRFKFRTTLLIMFLVAQMVPVEALTIPLFFLMRDFGQLNTLGSLILPHLAFSLPFAIWMLRGFVKAVPEALEEAAYIDGASRTRFLWQILFPLVFPGLVATSV
;
A
#
# COMPACT_ATOMS: atom_id res chain seq x y z
N ALA A 1 -2.38 2.02 2.53
CA ALA A 1 -2.89 3.31 2.01
C ALA A 1 -3.76 4.07 3.01
N THR A 2 -4.87 3.48 3.49
CA THR A 2 -5.83 4.18 4.38
C THR A 2 -5.18 4.74 5.64
N ALA A 3 -4.35 3.95 6.32
CA ALA A 3 -3.68 4.39 7.55
C ALA A 3 -2.79 5.64 7.34
N VAL A 4 -2.02 5.65 6.25
CA VAL A 4 -1.11 6.75 5.89
C VAL A 4 -1.88 7.99 5.39
N THR A 5 -3.16 7.84 5.06
CA THR A 5 -4.01 8.93 4.57
C THR A 5 -4.82 9.54 5.71
N ARG A 6 -5.56 8.71 6.47
CA ARG A 6 -6.52 9.12 7.49
C ARG A 6 -5.92 9.32 8.88
N PHE A 7 -4.85 8.61 9.24
CA PHE A 7 -4.21 8.79 10.54
C PHE A 7 -3.06 9.80 10.49
N ARG A 8 -2.93 10.57 11.59
CA ARG A 8 -1.82 11.50 11.83
C ARG A 8 -0.88 10.85 12.84
N PHE A 9 0.27 10.36 12.39
CA PHE A 9 1.30 9.77 13.25
C PHE A 9 2.69 10.27 12.85
N LYS A 10 3.63 10.27 13.81
CA LYS A 10 4.92 11.00 13.75
C LYS A 10 5.78 10.71 12.51
N PHE A 11 5.75 9.49 11.97
CA PHE A 11 6.61 9.05 10.86
C PHE A 11 5.89 8.93 9.51
N ARG A 12 4.68 9.48 9.38
CA ARG A 12 3.86 9.34 8.17
C ARG A 12 4.56 9.87 6.92
N THR A 13 5.15 11.06 7.00
CA THR A 13 5.84 11.68 5.86
C THR A 13 7.13 10.94 5.52
N THR A 14 7.91 10.53 6.53
CA THR A 14 9.13 9.74 6.34
C THR A 14 8.83 8.42 5.63
N LEU A 15 7.78 7.68 6.01
CA LEU A 15 7.39 6.45 5.32
C LEU A 15 7.06 6.69 3.84
N LEU A 16 6.31 7.76 3.55
CA LEU A 16 5.97 8.14 2.17
C LEU A 16 7.22 8.47 1.34
N ILE A 17 8.18 9.19 1.92
CA ILE A 17 9.46 9.49 1.26
C ILE A 17 10.27 8.21 1.06
N MET A 18 10.33 7.31 2.04
CA MET A 18 11.04 6.03 1.90
C MET A 18 10.46 5.17 0.78
N PHE A 19 9.14 5.17 0.59
CA PHE A 19 8.52 4.48 -0.55
C PHE A 19 8.99 5.05 -1.90
N LEU A 20 9.10 6.38 -2.01
CA LEU A 20 9.61 7.03 -3.22
C LEU A 20 11.10 6.71 -3.45
N VAL A 21 11.92 6.79 -2.41
CA VAL A 21 13.35 6.48 -2.50
C VAL A 21 13.58 5.03 -2.88
N ALA A 22 12.83 4.09 -2.29
CA ALA A 22 12.92 2.67 -2.63
C ALA A 22 12.57 2.41 -4.11
N GLN A 23 11.64 3.17 -4.69
CA GLN A 23 11.26 3.07 -6.10
C GLN A 23 12.30 3.64 -7.06
N MET A 24 13.23 4.48 -6.60
CA MET A 24 14.32 4.98 -7.43
C MET A 24 15.42 3.93 -7.65
N VAL A 25 15.40 2.83 -6.90
CA VAL A 25 16.40 1.76 -7.03
C VAL A 25 16.07 0.92 -8.26
N PRO A 26 17.00 0.77 -9.22
CA PRO A 26 16.76 -0.05 -10.40
C PRO A 26 16.66 -1.52 -10.01
N VAL A 27 15.52 -2.16 -10.32
CA VAL A 27 15.26 -3.57 -9.99
C VAL A 27 16.31 -4.50 -10.60
N GLU A 28 16.77 -4.19 -11.81
CA GLU A 28 17.80 -4.98 -12.51
C GLU A 28 19.13 -5.05 -11.75
N ALA A 29 19.49 -3.98 -11.02
CA ALA A 29 20.69 -3.98 -10.20
C ALA A 29 20.56 -4.87 -8.95
N LEU A 30 19.32 -5.16 -8.52
CA LEU A 30 19.02 -5.97 -7.36
C LEU A 30 18.81 -7.45 -7.70
N THR A 31 18.72 -7.82 -8.98
CA THR A 31 18.49 -9.21 -9.42
C THR A 31 19.52 -10.18 -8.85
N ILE A 32 20.82 -9.88 -8.96
CA ILE A 32 21.89 -10.74 -8.43
C ILE A 32 21.86 -10.83 -6.89
N PRO A 33 21.79 -9.71 -6.14
CA PRO A 33 21.63 -9.75 -4.69
C PRO A 33 20.39 -10.55 -4.23
N LEU A 34 19.25 -10.37 -4.90
CA LEU A 34 18.01 -11.08 -4.55
C LEU A 34 18.11 -12.58 -4.83
N PHE A 35 18.81 -12.98 -5.88
CA PHE A 35 19.12 -14.39 -6.13
C PHE A 35 19.88 -15.01 -4.96
N PHE A 36 20.97 -14.37 -4.51
CA PHE A 36 21.72 -14.86 -3.35
C PHE A 36 20.87 -14.88 -2.08
N LEU A 37 20.04 -13.85 -1.85
CA LEU A 37 19.16 -13.80 -0.69
C LEU A 37 18.14 -14.96 -0.68
N MET A 38 17.52 -15.27 -1.81
CA MET A 38 16.60 -16.41 -1.94
C MET A 38 17.31 -17.77 -1.85
N ARG A 39 18.56 -17.86 -2.34
CA ARG A 39 19.43 -19.04 -2.18
C ARG A 39 19.72 -19.31 -0.72
N ASP A 40 20.14 -18.29 0.00
CA ASP A 40 20.56 -18.43 1.39
C ASP A 40 19.35 -18.73 2.30
N PHE A 41 18.15 -18.32 1.90
CA PHE A 41 16.88 -18.76 2.49
C PHE A 41 16.42 -20.17 2.07
N GLY A 42 17.12 -20.83 1.15
CA GLY A 42 16.75 -22.15 0.64
C GLY A 42 15.44 -22.16 -0.17
N GLN A 43 15.00 -21.00 -0.66
CA GLN A 43 13.72 -20.81 -1.35
C GLN A 43 13.86 -20.68 -2.87
N LEU A 44 15.04 -20.96 -3.44
CA LEU A 44 15.21 -20.95 -4.89
C LEU A 44 14.27 -21.94 -5.60
N ASN A 45 13.88 -21.57 -6.82
CA ASN A 45 12.98 -22.36 -7.67
C ASN A 45 11.59 -22.60 -7.07
N THR A 46 11.16 -21.74 -6.12
CA THR A 46 9.80 -21.71 -5.61
C THR A 46 9.07 -20.46 -6.08
N LEU A 47 7.73 -20.49 -6.12
CA LEU A 47 6.94 -19.28 -6.36
C LEU A 47 7.22 -18.19 -5.31
N GLY A 48 7.56 -18.58 -4.07
CA GLY A 48 7.93 -17.65 -3.00
C GLY A 48 9.12 -16.77 -3.37
N SER A 49 10.11 -17.32 -4.10
CA SER A 49 11.27 -16.56 -4.57
C SER A 49 10.95 -15.46 -5.57
N LEU A 50 9.77 -15.51 -6.21
CA LEU A 50 9.29 -14.49 -7.12
C LEU A 50 8.27 -13.56 -6.44
N ILE A 51 7.34 -14.13 -5.67
CA ILE A 51 6.27 -13.40 -4.98
C ILE A 51 6.86 -12.38 -4.00
N LEU A 52 7.86 -12.76 -3.18
CA LEU A 52 8.39 -11.87 -2.15
C LEU A 52 9.09 -10.63 -2.74
N PRO A 53 10.04 -10.75 -3.70
CA PRO A 53 10.62 -9.57 -4.33
C PRO A 53 9.57 -8.74 -5.06
N HIS A 54 8.65 -9.38 -5.79
CA HIS A 54 7.63 -8.66 -6.55
C HIS A 54 6.70 -7.86 -5.64
N LEU A 55 6.29 -8.42 -4.49
CA LEU A 55 5.54 -7.69 -3.46
C LEU A 55 6.35 -6.52 -2.90
N ALA A 56 7.63 -6.72 -2.59
CA ALA A 56 8.48 -5.67 -2.03
C ALA A 56 8.56 -4.44 -2.95
N PHE A 57 8.63 -4.63 -4.27
CA PHE A 57 8.68 -3.53 -5.24
C PHE A 57 7.31 -2.93 -5.58
N SER A 58 6.26 -3.74 -5.65
CA SER A 58 4.91 -3.30 -6.01
C SER A 58 4.17 -2.59 -4.87
N LEU A 59 4.42 -2.96 -3.61
CA LEU A 59 3.74 -2.38 -2.44
C LEU A 59 3.92 -0.86 -2.31
N PRO A 60 5.13 -0.27 -2.44
CA PRO A 60 5.31 1.18 -2.39
C PRO A 60 4.43 1.92 -3.40
N PHE A 61 4.41 1.46 -4.65
CA PHE A 61 3.57 2.00 -5.72
C PHE A 61 2.08 1.85 -5.40
N ALA A 62 1.65 0.65 -5.00
CA ALA A 62 0.26 0.38 -4.68
C ALA A 62 -0.23 1.25 -3.52
N ILE A 63 0.60 1.43 -2.48
CA ILE A 63 0.28 2.31 -1.34
C ILE A 63 0.16 3.76 -1.80
N TRP A 64 1.04 4.22 -2.68
CA TRP A 64 1.02 5.58 -3.21
C TRP A 64 -0.21 5.86 -4.06
N MET A 65 -0.53 4.96 -4.98
CA MET A 65 -1.69 5.05 -5.86
C MET A 65 -3.00 5.01 -5.06
N LEU A 66 -3.18 3.99 -4.21
CA LEU A 66 -4.36 3.87 -3.35
C LEU A 66 -4.52 5.03 -2.38
N ARG A 67 -3.41 5.63 -1.91
CA ARG A 67 -3.46 6.84 -1.09
C ARG A 67 -4.12 8.00 -1.83
N GLY A 68 -3.88 8.14 -3.14
CA GLY A 68 -4.56 9.13 -3.98
C GLY A 68 -6.08 8.92 -3.97
N PHE A 69 -6.53 7.68 -4.18
CA PHE A 69 -7.96 7.33 -4.15
C PHE A 69 -8.60 7.54 -2.78
N VAL A 70 -7.94 7.11 -1.70
CA VAL A 70 -8.47 7.33 -0.33
C VAL A 70 -8.59 8.82 -0.02
N LYS A 71 -7.66 9.65 -0.50
CA LYS A 71 -7.65 11.11 -0.28
C LYS A 71 -8.75 11.82 -1.09
N ALA A 72 -9.17 11.24 -2.21
CA ALA A 72 -10.26 11.78 -3.03
C ALA A 72 -11.63 11.67 -2.34
N VAL A 73 -11.81 10.71 -1.42
CA VAL A 73 -13.03 10.60 -0.60
C VAL A 73 -13.05 11.74 0.44
N PRO A 74 -14.08 12.60 0.49
CA PRO A 74 -14.14 13.72 1.43
C PRO A 74 -14.06 13.29 2.90
N GLU A 75 -13.35 14.04 3.75
CA GLU A 75 -13.33 13.83 5.21
C GLU A 75 -14.71 14.02 5.85
N ALA A 76 -15.53 14.93 5.30
CA ALA A 76 -16.90 15.16 5.76
C ALA A 76 -17.80 13.92 5.71
N LEU A 77 -17.52 12.95 4.81
CA LEU A 77 -18.26 11.69 4.76
C LEU A 77 -17.96 10.80 5.96
N GLU A 78 -16.72 10.84 6.47
CA GLU A 78 -16.32 10.15 7.68
C GLU A 78 -16.96 10.79 8.92
N GLU A 79 -16.98 12.12 8.98
CA GLU A 79 -17.64 12.88 10.06
C GLU A 79 -19.15 12.63 10.10
N ALA A 80 -19.83 12.65 8.95
CA ALA A 80 -21.25 12.34 8.84
C ALA A 80 -21.56 10.91 9.31
N ALA A 81 -20.75 9.93 8.88
CA ALA A 81 -20.92 8.55 9.33
C ALA A 81 -20.77 8.39 10.85
N TYR A 82 -19.85 9.14 11.48
CA TYR A 82 -19.72 9.12 12.94
C TYR A 82 -20.92 9.76 13.65
N ILE A 83 -21.50 10.84 13.09
CA ILE A 83 -22.73 11.44 13.62
C ILE A 83 -23.89 10.44 13.56
N ASP A 84 -23.96 9.64 12.49
CA ASP A 84 -24.94 8.55 12.31
C ASP A 84 -24.64 7.30 13.17
N GLY A 85 -23.64 7.36 14.05
CA GLY A 85 -23.28 6.28 14.97
C GLY A 85 -22.49 5.13 14.33
N ALA A 86 -21.91 5.31 13.14
CA ALA A 86 -21.04 4.31 12.54
C ALA A 86 -19.72 4.18 13.31
N SER A 87 -19.29 2.95 13.59
CA SER A 87 -17.95 2.70 14.13
C SER A 87 -16.88 2.88 13.03
N ARG A 88 -15.61 3.09 13.42
CA ARG A 88 -14.49 3.21 12.47
C ARG A 88 -14.40 2.02 11.50
N THR A 89 -14.59 0.81 12.03
CA THR A 89 -14.58 -0.44 11.25
C THR A 89 -15.76 -0.49 10.28
N ARG A 90 -16.94 -0.05 10.72
CA ARG A 90 -18.12 0.05 9.86
C ARG A 90 -17.87 1.04 8.72
N PHE A 91 -17.40 2.25 9.02
CA PHE A 91 -17.06 3.25 8.02
C PHE A 91 -16.04 2.70 7.01
N LEU A 92 -14.96 2.07 7.49
CA LEU A 92 -13.92 1.50 6.63
C LEU A 92 -14.48 0.51 5.61
N TRP A 93 -15.24 -0.49 6.05
CA TRP A 93 -15.67 -1.59 5.19
C TRP A 93 -16.95 -1.32 4.42
N GLN A 94 -17.89 -0.55 4.97
CA GLN A 94 -19.20 -0.34 4.36
C GLN A 94 -19.30 0.96 3.56
N ILE A 95 -18.43 1.95 3.81
CA ILE A 95 -18.51 3.27 3.17
C ILE A 95 -17.23 3.55 2.38
N LEU A 96 -16.07 3.57 3.04
CA LEU A 96 -14.82 3.96 2.40
C LEU A 96 -14.34 2.92 1.38
N PHE A 97 -14.37 1.63 1.71
CA PHE A 97 -13.85 0.57 0.84
C PHE A 97 -14.58 0.49 -0.51
N PRO A 98 -15.93 0.49 -0.60
CA PRO A 98 -16.64 0.51 -1.88
C PRO A 98 -16.31 1.74 -2.74
N LEU A 99 -16.12 2.92 -2.11
CA LEU A 99 -15.76 4.15 -2.84
C LEU A 99 -14.34 4.11 -3.40
N VAL A 100 -13.42 3.45 -2.70
CA VAL A 100 -12.01 3.31 -3.11
C VAL A 100 -11.80 2.07 -4.00
N PHE A 101 -12.76 1.16 -4.07
CA PHE A 101 -12.68 -0.09 -4.82
C PHE A 101 -12.29 0.07 -6.30
N PRO A 102 -12.83 1.03 -7.07
CA PRO A 102 -12.37 1.27 -8.44
C PRO A 102 -10.87 1.60 -8.50
N GLY A 103 -10.36 2.32 -7.51
CA GLY A 103 -8.94 2.61 -7.36
C GLY A 103 -8.10 1.39 -7.02
N LEU A 104 -8.64 0.45 -6.24
CA LEU A 104 -8.00 -0.84 -5.98
C LEU A 104 -7.88 -1.66 -7.26
N VAL A 105 -8.94 -1.74 -8.06
CA VAL A 105 -8.92 -2.43 -9.35
C VAL A 105 -7.88 -1.76 -10.28
N ALA A 106 -7.87 -0.44 -10.37
CA ALA A 106 -6.88 0.29 -11.16
C ALA A 106 -5.43 0.06 -10.69
N THR A 107 -5.22 -0.15 -9.39
CA THR A 107 -3.88 -0.41 -8.82
C THR A 107 -3.43 -1.86 -9.02
N SER A 108 -4.36 -2.79 -9.28
CA SER A 108 -4.06 -4.22 -9.41
C SER A 108 -3.57 -4.64 -10.79
N VAL A 109 -3.65 -3.74 -11.78
CA VAL A 109 -3.18 -3.91 -13.16
C VAL A 109 -1.78 -3.31 -13.29
#